data_AF-A0A9E1M0X2-F1
#
_entry.id   AF-A0A9E1M0X2-F1
#
_cell.length_a   1.000
_cell.length_b   1.000
_cell.length_c   1.000
_cell.angle_alpha   90.00
_cell.angle_beta   90.00
_cell.angle_gamma   90.00
#
_symmetry.space_group_name_H-M   'P 1'
#
loop_
_entity.id
_entity.type
_entity.pdbx_description
1 polymer ?
#
loop_
_entity_poly.entity_id
_entity_poly.type
_entity_poly.pdbx_seq_one_letter_code
_entity_poly.pdbx_strand_id
1 'polypeptide(L)' 'MKFGIQVNEGPFTHQASDSAYHFVKAAIEKGHEVMRVFFYYDGVNNANK' A
#
# COMPACT_ATOMS: atom_id res chain seq x y z
N MET A 1 12.86 -0.27 10.81
CA MET A 1 13.34 -0.22 9.41
C MET A 1 12.61 0.88 8.67
N LYS A 2 13.08 1.29 7.49
CA LYS A 2 12.37 2.23 6.59
C LYS A 2 11.84 1.46 5.39
N PHE A 3 10.56 1.60 5.07
CA PHE A 3 9.89 0.93 3.96
C PHE A 3 9.38 1.94 2.92
N GLY A 4 9.48 1.55 1.64
CA GLY A 4 8.70 2.12 0.55
C GLY A 4 7.78 1.03 0.00
N ILE A 5 6.51 1.35 -0.21
CA ILE A 5 5.49 0.40 -0.66
C ILE A 5 5.01 0.79 -2.04
N GLN A 6 4.97 -0.16 -2.97
CA GLN A 6 4.42 0.02 -4.31
C GLN A 6 3.17 -0.84 -4.47
N VAL A 7 2.08 -0.24 -4.92
CA VAL A 7 0.82 -0.92 -5.20
C VAL A 7 0.51 -0.76 -6.69
N ASN A 8 0.48 -1.89 -7.41
CA ASN A 8 0.33 -1.92 -8.86
C ASN A 8 -1.10 -2.24 -9.33
N GLU A 9 -1.95 -2.78 -8.44
CA GLU A 9 -3.28 -3.27 -8.79
C GLU A 9 -4.38 -2.38 -8.22
N GLY A 10 -5.48 -2.27 -8.97
CA GLY A 10 -6.67 -1.53 -8.56
C GLY A 10 -7.40 -2.14 -7.36
N PRO A 11 -8.23 -1.35 -6.66
CA PRO A 11 -9.05 -1.85 -5.57
C PRO A 11 -10.15 -2.80 -6.09
N PHE A 12 -10.61 -3.72 -5.24
CA PHE A 12 -11.75 -4.63 -5.46
C PHE A 12 -11.57 -5.73 -6.53
N THR A 13 -10.57 -5.62 -7.41
CA THR A 13 -10.27 -6.66 -8.42
C THR A 13 -9.19 -7.63 -7.94
N HIS A 14 -8.18 -7.13 -7.22
CA HIS A 14 -7.10 -7.91 -6.64
C HIS A 14 -6.83 -7.49 -5.19
N GLN A 15 -6.28 -8.41 -4.39
CA GLN A 15 -6.01 -8.19 -2.96
C GLN A 15 -4.73 -7.36 -2.69
N ALA A 16 -4.07 -6.81 -3.71
CA ALA A 16 -2.81 -6.10 -3.51
C ALA A 16 -2.98 -4.87 -2.61
N SER A 17 -4.09 -4.15 -2.75
CA SER A 17 -4.39 -2.97 -1.95
C SER A 17 -4.62 -3.31 -0.47
N ASP A 18 -5.46 -4.32 -0.19
CA ASP A 18 -5.71 -4.78 1.18
C ASP A 18 -4.43 -5.33 1.84
N SER A 19 -3.64 -6.09 1.08
CA SER A 19 -2.37 -6.64 1.55
C SER A 19 -1.38 -5.52 1.90
N ALA A 20 -1.26 -4.51 1.03
CA ALA A 20 -0.41 -3.35 1.28
C ALA A 20 -0.89 -2.57 2.51
N TYR A 21 -2.20 -2.37 2.67
CA TYR A 21 -2.78 -1.69 3.82
C TYR A 21 -2.45 -2.43 5.13
N HIS A 22 -2.71 -3.74 5.21
CA HIS A 22 -2.44 -4.51 6.41
C HIS A 22 -0.94 -4.61 6.73
N PHE A 23 -0.09 -4.72 5.71
CA PHE A 23 1.36 -4.68 5.90
C PHE A 23 1.82 -3.34 6.47
N VAL A 24 1.39 -2.21 5.88
CA VAL A 24 1.75 -0.87 6.34
C VAL A 24 1.29 -0.64 7.77
N LYS A 25 0.05 -1.01 8.09
CA LYS A 25 -0.48 -0.91 9.46
C LYS A 25 0.38 -1.70 10.45
N ALA A 26 0.65 -2.98 10.17
CA ALA A 26 1.47 -3.82 11.06
C ALA A 26 2.92 -3.34 11.16
N ALA A 27 3.49 -2.79 10.08
CA ALA A 27 4.84 -2.24 10.08
C ALA A 27 4.94 -1.00 10.99
N ILE A 28 3.95 -0.09 10.90
CA ILE A 28 3.87 1.10 11.76
C ILE A 28 3.69 0.69 13.22
N GLU A 29 2.79 -0.26 13.50
CA GLU A 29 2.56 -0.79 14.86
C GLU A 29 3.82 -1.42 15.48
N LYS A 30 4.70 -2.00 14.65
CA LYS A 30 6.02 -2.53 15.07
C LYS A 30 7.12 -1.47 15.17
N GLY A 31 6.79 -0.19 15.06
CA GLY A 31 7.75 0.91 15.16
C GLY A 31 8.65 1.07 13.93
N HIS A 32 8.20 0.60 12.77
CA HIS A 32 8.88 0.87 11.50
C HIS A 32 8.33 2.12 10.83
N GLU A 33 9.16 2.78 10.03
CA GLU A 33 8.78 3.96 9.26
C GLU A 33 8.36 3.54 7.85
N VAL A 34 7.17 3.94 7.40
CA VAL A 34 6.72 3.78 6.01
C VAL A 34 6.83 5.15 5.36
N MET A 35 7.91 5.38 4.61
CA MET A 35 8.23 6.71 4.07
C MET A 35 7.26 7.12 2.96
N ARG A 36 6.75 6.15 2.19
CA ARG A 36 5.86 6.38 1.05
C ARG A 36 5.09 5.13 0.69
N VAL A 37 3.83 5.33 0.30
CA VAL A 37 3.05 4.39 -0.51
C VAL A 37 2.91 5.02 -1.89
N PHE A 38 3.33 4.29 -2.92
CA PHE A 38 3.33 4.74 -4.31
C PHE A 38 2.38 3.87 -5.13
N PHE A 39 1.33 4.48 -5.65
CA PHE A 39 0.37 3.83 -6.54
C PHE A 39 0.84 3.96 -7.99
N TYR A 40 0.88 2.85 -8.71
CA TYR A 40 1.27 2.81 -10.14
C TYR A 40 0.42 1.77 -10.89
N TYR A 41 0.42 1.80 -12.23
CA TYR A 41 -0.49 1.00 -13.07
C TYR A 41 -1.96 1.14 -12.61
N ASP A 42 -2.72 0.04 -12.56
CA ASP A 42 -4.10 0.04 -12.06
C ASP A 42 -4.20 0.45 -10.59
N GLY A 43 -3.08 0.41 -9.87
CA GLY A 43 -2.94 0.87 -8.50
C GLY A 43 -3.33 2.33 -8.29
N VAL A 44 -3.22 3.20 -9.31
CA VAL A 44 -3.66 4.60 -9.20
C VAL A 44 -5.15 4.73 -8.88
N ASN A 45 -5.96 3.72 -9.22
CA ASN A 45 -7.39 3.70 -8.92
C ASN A 45 -7.72 3.59 -7.42
N ASN A 46 -6.74 3.26 -6.56
CA ASN A 46 -6.90 3.29 -5.10
C ASN A 46 -7.06 4.71 -4.54
N ALA A 47 -6.78 5.74 -5.34
CA ALA A 47 -6.93 7.16 -4.97
C ALA A 47 -8.15 7.84 -5.65
N ASN A 48 -9.08 7.06 -6.19
CA ASN A 48 -10.28 7.59 -6.84
C ASN A 48 -11.36 8.00 -5.80
N LYS A 49 -12.23 8.95 -6.16
CA LYS A 49 -13.25 9.55 -5.28
C LYS A 49 -14.64 8.94 -5.48
#